data_AF-A0A0G0RKP8-F1
#
_entry.id   AF-A0A0G0RKP8-F1
#
_cell.length_a   1.000
_cell.length_b   1.000
_cell.length_c   1.000
_cell.angle_alpha   90.00
_cell.angle_beta   90.00
_cell.angle_gamma   90.00
#
_symmetry.space_group_name_H-M   'P 1'
#
loop_
_entity.id
_entity.type
_entity.pdbx_description
1 polymer ?
#
loop_
_entity_poly.entity_id
_entity_poly.type
_entity_poly.pdbx_seq_one_letter_code
_entity_poly.pdbx_strand_id
1 'polypeptide(L)'
;MKGELFFEIPDDQGVMARIVEAVPSSWSWVDGALRAPSSMVASGQVEENTGFTLQRFHSIHPTIIGGYDGGKDERERPNIFAIMVEQKLPGFISFNEAGYDADIITLELAKSVVVGFLRKGYRGGLYFYKDCYDNRKHDNPAYCKIIFQPWQGAPICQEEAGAQPSRVKLRWESRYGGKEEDIAPIVAVCRSLGLSKYTPTPGPLAPPQLDI
;
A
#
# COMPACT_ATOMS: atom_id res chain seq x y z
N MET A 1 15.91 -18.97 6.36
CA MET A 1 14.54 -19.19 6.83
C MET A 1 13.64 -18.11 6.23
N LYS A 2 12.37 -18.43 5.91
CA LYS A 2 11.36 -17.46 5.51
C LYS A 2 10.26 -17.49 6.56
N GLY A 3 9.81 -16.35 7.03
CA GLY A 3 8.69 -16.23 7.96
C GLY A 3 7.63 -15.26 7.45
N GLU A 4 6.37 -15.57 7.74
CA GLU A 4 5.22 -14.74 7.38
C GLU A 4 4.20 -14.68 8.52
N LEU A 5 3.57 -13.51 8.71
CA LEU A 5 2.49 -13.28 9.68
C LEU A 5 1.37 -12.47 9.03
N PHE A 6 0.13 -12.77 9.41
CA PHE A 6 -1.06 -12.08 8.94
C PHE A 6 -1.92 -11.61 10.11
N PHE A 7 -2.39 -10.37 10.04
CA PHE A 7 -3.33 -9.78 10.99
C PHE A 7 -4.50 -9.17 10.25
N GLU A 8 -5.72 -9.42 10.72
CA GLU A 8 -6.93 -8.78 10.20
C GLU A 8 -7.04 -7.34 10.68
N ILE A 9 -7.47 -6.44 9.80
CA ILE A 9 -7.66 -5.01 10.10
C ILE A 9 -9.16 -4.72 10.13
N PRO A 10 -9.71 -4.21 11.25
CA PRO A 10 -11.09 -3.71 11.29
C PRO A 10 -11.24 -2.45 10.43
N ASP A 11 -12.47 -2.12 10.00
CA ASP A 11 -12.74 -0.85 9.31
C ASP A 11 -12.73 0.35 10.28
N ASP A 12 -11.54 0.64 10.81
CA ASP A 12 -11.27 1.72 11.75
C ASP A 12 -10.03 2.52 11.29
N GLN A 13 -10.24 3.80 10.99
CA GLN A 13 -9.19 4.68 10.45
C GLN A 13 -8.04 4.92 11.45
N GLY A 14 -8.34 4.93 12.75
CA GLY A 14 -7.34 5.10 13.81
C GLY A 14 -6.44 3.88 13.93
N VAL A 15 -7.02 2.69 13.86
CA VAL A 15 -6.26 1.42 13.79
C VAL A 15 -5.36 1.38 12.56
N MET A 16 -5.90 1.69 11.38
CA MET A 16 -5.14 1.71 10.13
C MET A 16 -3.94 2.68 10.18
N ALA A 17 -4.16 3.89 10.70
CA ALA A 17 -3.10 4.89 10.86
C ALA A 17 -2.01 4.40 11.81
N ARG A 18 -2.37 3.82 12.96
CA ARG A 18 -1.40 3.32 13.95
C ARG A 18 -0.52 2.19 13.39
N ILE A 19 -1.07 1.32 12.54
CA ILE A 19 -0.28 0.27 11.87
C ILE A 19 0.76 0.89 10.94
N VAL A 20 0.38 1.89 10.14
CA VAL A 20 1.33 2.60 9.26
C VAL A 20 2.42 3.29 10.08
N GLU A 21 2.04 4.00 11.14
CA GLU A 21 2.98 4.69 12.03
C GLU A 21 4.01 3.72 12.65
N ALA A 22 3.64 2.46 12.87
CA ALA A 22 4.49 1.41 13.42
C ALA A 22 5.61 0.93 12.48
N VAL A 23 5.50 1.17 11.16
CA VAL A 23 6.57 0.83 10.21
C VAL A 23 7.82 1.66 10.54
N PRO A 24 8.99 1.06 10.79
CA PRO A 24 10.18 1.84 11.15
C PRO A 24 10.55 2.86 10.06
N SER A 25 10.83 4.11 10.46
CA SER A 25 11.24 5.16 9.51
C SER A 25 12.61 4.90 8.87
N SER A 26 13.39 3.95 9.43
CA SER A 26 14.65 3.48 8.88
C SER A 26 14.49 2.46 7.74
N TRP A 27 13.26 2.09 7.38
CA TRP A 27 13.00 1.28 6.20
C TRP A 27 13.16 2.12 4.94
N SER A 28 13.49 1.48 3.82
CA SER A 28 13.93 2.19 2.64
C SER A 28 12.79 2.86 1.85
N TRP A 29 11.62 2.24 1.63
CA TRP A 29 10.55 2.88 0.82
C TRP A 29 9.14 2.32 1.00
N VAL A 30 8.18 3.00 0.36
CA VAL A 30 6.80 2.54 0.18
C VAL A 30 6.35 2.56 -1.29
N ASP A 31 5.58 1.55 -1.67
CA ASP A 31 4.83 1.45 -2.92
C ASP A 31 3.33 1.31 -2.67
N GLY A 32 2.53 1.60 -3.69
CA GLY A 32 1.10 1.28 -3.72
C GLY A 32 0.23 2.51 -3.92
N ALA A 33 -1.03 2.44 -3.50
CA ALA A 33 -1.95 3.56 -3.66
C ALA A 33 -3.08 3.53 -2.62
N LEU A 34 -3.58 4.72 -2.31
CA LEU A 34 -4.83 4.95 -1.61
C LEU A 34 -5.80 5.69 -2.53
N ARG A 35 -7.08 5.35 -2.46
CA ARG A 35 -8.16 5.93 -3.24
C ARG A 35 -9.26 6.42 -2.32
N ALA A 36 -9.93 7.48 -2.74
CA ALA A 36 -11.12 7.95 -2.08
C ALA A 36 -12.26 6.91 -2.23
N PRO A 37 -13.08 6.70 -1.20
CA PRO A 37 -14.27 5.88 -1.32
C PRO A 37 -15.31 6.55 -2.24
N SER A 38 -16.13 5.74 -2.91
CA SER A 38 -17.16 6.21 -3.84
C SER A 38 -18.17 7.16 -3.19
N SER A 39 -18.41 7.05 -1.89
CA SER A 39 -19.25 7.99 -1.14
C SER A 39 -18.70 9.42 -1.13
N MET A 40 -17.37 9.59 -1.04
CA MET A 40 -16.74 10.91 -1.10
C MET A 40 -16.79 11.49 -2.51
N VAL A 41 -16.63 10.64 -3.53
CA VAL A 41 -16.81 11.02 -4.94
C VAL A 41 -18.25 11.49 -5.19
N ALA A 42 -19.24 10.69 -4.81
CA ALA A 42 -20.66 11.01 -4.99
C ALA A 42 -21.08 12.30 -4.26
N SER A 43 -20.43 12.64 -3.15
CA SER A 43 -20.68 13.88 -2.41
C SER A 43 -20.04 15.14 -3.05
N GLY A 44 -19.24 14.99 -4.10
CA GLY A 44 -18.54 16.10 -4.76
C GLY A 44 -17.31 16.63 -4.01
N GLN A 45 -16.93 16.02 -2.89
CA GLN A 45 -15.74 16.41 -2.09
C GLN A 45 -14.42 16.05 -2.78
N VAL A 46 -14.45 15.10 -3.72
CA VAL A 46 -13.28 14.49 -4.34
C VAL A 46 -13.36 14.61 -5.85
N GLU A 47 -12.21 14.85 -6.48
CA GLU A 47 -12.05 14.74 -7.93
C GLU A 47 -11.51 13.33 -8.29
N GLU A 48 -12.41 12.41 -8.63
CA GLU A 48 -12.15 10.96 -8.77
C GLU A 48 -10.93 10.63 -9.65
N ASN A 49 -10.80 11.32 -10.79
CA ASN A 49 -9.79 11.05 -11.80
C ASN A 49 -8.59 11.99 -11.72
N THR A 50 -8.35 12.62 -10.57
CA THR A 50 -7.16 13.47 -10.36
C THR A 50 -6.47 13.09 -9.07
N GLY A 51 -5.16 12.84 -9.14
CA GLY A 51 -4.39 12.42 -7.98
C GLY A 51 -2.94 12.84 -8.02
N PHE A 52 -2.20 12.41 -6.99
CA PHE A 52 -0.78 12.69 -6.85
C PHE A 52 0.03 11.40 -6.83
N THR A 53 1.25 11.46 -7.35
CA THR A 53 2.22 10.38 -7.22
C THR A 53 3.49 10.86 -6.55
N LEU A 54 3.85 10.20 -5.45
CA LEU A 54 5.14 10.36 -4.79
C LEU A 54 6.07 9.27 -5.32
N GLN A 55 7.18 9.67 -5.95
CA GLN A 55 8.10 8.74 -6.62
C GLN A 55 9.55 8.94 -6.18
N ARG A 56 10.34 7.86 -6.19
CA ARG A 56 11.79 7.85 -5.90
C ARG A 56 12.55 8.92 -6.67
N PHE A 57 12.48 8.84 -8.00
CA PHE A 57 13.18 9.78 -8.86
C PHE A 57 12.35 11.05 -8.96
N HIS A 58 12.79 12.08 -8.24
CA HIS A 58 12.30 13.43 -8.42
C HIS A 58 12.62 13.91 -9.85
N SER A 59 11.73 13.65 -10.81
CA SER A 59 11.46 14.75 -11.74
C SER A 59 10.92 15.90 -10.88
N ILE A 60 11.19 17.14 -11.25
CA ILE A 60 11.09 18.35 -10.40
C ILE A 60 9.62 18.68 -10.02
N HIS A 61 8.68 17.74 -10.14
CA HIS A 61 7.26 17.92 -9.90
C HIS A 61 6.69 16.70 -9.15
N PRO A 62 5.92 16.86 -8.06
CA PRO A 62 4.89 15.87 -7.76
C PRO A 62 4.04 15.73 -9.03
N THR A 63 4.10 14.56 -9.68
CA THR A 63 3.37 14.38 -10.93
C THR A 63 1.89 14.33 -10.56
N ILE A 64 1.14 15.37 -10.93
CA ILE A 64 -0.32 15.29 -10.92
C ILE A 64 -0.68 14.31 -12.04
N ILE A 65 -1.32 13.21 -11.68
CA ILE A 65 -1.69 12.16 -12.62
C ILE A 65 -3.20 12.26 -12.87
N GLY A 66 -3.57 12.28 -14.16
CA GLY A 66 -4.95 12.00 -14.58
C GLY A 66 -5.22 10.51 -14.41
N GLY A 67 -6.40 10.17 -13.90
CA GLY A 67 -6.81 8.80 -13.61
C GLY A 67 -6.60 7.88 -14.80
N TYR A 68 -6.02 6.71 -14.54
CA TYR A 68 -5.92 5.62 -15.50
C TYR A 68 -7.02 4.61 -15.19
N ASP A 69 -8.08 4.58 -16.00
CA ASP A 69 -9.04 3.48 -16.02
C ASP A 69 -8.67 2.57 -17.20
N GLY A 70 -8.06 1.42 -16.88
CA GLY A 70 -7.56 0.48 -17.90
C GLY A 70 -8.66 -0.19 -18.75
N GLY A 71 -9.93 0.07 -18.47
CA GLY A 71 -11.07 -0.43 -19.24
C GLY A 71 -11.60 0.53 -20.32
N LYS A 72 -11.09 1.77 -20.38
CA LYS A 72 -11.50 2.78 -21.37
C LYS A 72 -10.24 3.40 -21.97
N ASP A 73 -10.09 3.35 -23.28
CA ASP A 73 -8.98 3.97 -24.03
C ASP A 73 -8.96 5.52 -23.96
N GLU A 74 -9.60 6.11 -22.96
CA GLU A 74 -9.62 7.54 -22.69
C GLU A 74 -8.77 7.83 -21.47
N ARG A 75 -7.58 8.38 -21.69
CA ARG A 75 -6.87 9.09 -20.61
C ARG A 75 -7.73 10.29 -20.21
N GLU A 76 -8.44 10.19 -19.10
CA GLU A 76 -9.11 11.35 -18.55
C GLU A 76 -8.04 12.39 -18.16
N ARG A 77 -8.16 13.60 -18.72
CA ARG A 77 -7.21 14.68 -18.40
C ARG A 77 -7.40 15.05 -16.92
N PRO A 78 -6.31 15.18 -16.14
CA PRO A 78 -6.43 15.59 -14.74
C PRO A 78 -7.10 16.96 -14.65
N ASN A 79 -8.10 17.08 -13.78
CA ASN A 79 -8.76 18.33 -13.47
C ASN A 79 -8.00 19.05 -12.35
N ILE A 80 -6.86 19.65 -12.73
CA ILE A 80 -5.97 20.34 -11.81
C ILE A 80 -6.66 21.55 -11.15
N PHE A 81 -7.60 22.18 -11.85
CA PHE A 81 -8.37 23.33 -11.33
C PHE A 81 -9.20 22.93 -10.12
N ALA A 82 -9.87 21.77 -10.16
CA ALA A 82 -10.65 21.27 -9.03
C ALA A 82 -9.80 21.07 -7.76
N ILE A 83 -8.56 20.61 -7.93
CA ILE A 83 -7.65 20.39 -6.80
C ILE A 83 -7.03 21.70 -6.30
N MET A 84 -6.50 22.53 -7.20
CA MET A 84 -5.70 23.70 -6.83
C MET A 84 -6.54 24.93 -6.50
N VAL A 85 -7.71 25.08 -7.12
CA VAL A 85 -8.56 26.28 -7.00
C VAL A 85 -9.83 25.96 -6.24
N GLU A 86 -10.55 24.90 -6.61
CA GLU A 86 -11.79 24.52 -5.93
C GLU A 86 -11.54 23.77 -4.60
N GLN A 87 -10.28 23.46 -4.30
CA GLN A 87 -9.84 22.78 -3.07
C GLN A 87 -10.51 21.42 -2.84
N LYS A 88 -10.92 20.73 -3.91
CA LYS A 88 -11.36 19.34 -3.80
C LYS A 88 -10.19 18.44 -3.38
N LEU A 89 -10.52 17.35 -2.71
CA LEU A 89 -9.55 16.31 -2.39
C LEU A 89 -9.22 15.47 -3.64
N PRO A 90 -8.00 14.94 -3.76
CA PRO A 90 -7.63 14.08 -4.90
C PRO A 90 -8.37 12.74 -4.84
N GLY A 91 -8.75 12.17 -5.99
CA GLY A 91 -9.35 10.83 -6.06
C GLY A 91 -8.41 9.72 -5.64
N PHE A 92 -7.10 9.92 -5.80
CA PHE A 92 -6.10 8.96 -5.37
C PHE A 92 -4.76 9.60 -5.02
N ILE A 93 -3.96 8.85 -4.27
CA ILE A 93 -2.55 9.09 -4.07
C ILE A 93 -1.80 7.79 -4.26
N SER A 94 -0.73 7.82 -5.07
CA SER A 94 0.09 6.64 -5.32
C SER A 94 1.55 6.89 -4.94
N PHE A 95 2.23 5.79 -4.61
CA PHE A 95 3.61 5.75 -4.14
C PHE A 95 4.36 4.79 -5.04
N ASN A 96 5.48 5.25 -5.57
CA ASN A 96 6.38 4.47 -6.42
C ASN A 96 7.81 4.63 -5.92
N GLU A 97 8.24 3.72 -5.08
CA GLU A 97 9.54 3.76 -4.41
C GLU A 97 9.75 5.03 -3.58
N ALA A 98 8.67 5.60 -3.04
CA ALA A 98 8.72 6.81 -2.23
C ALA A 98 9.52 6.54 -0.95
N GLY A 99 10.63 7.26 -0.74
CA GLY A 99 11.58 7.04 0.35
C GLY A 99 12.94 6.53 -0.09
N TYR A 100 13.04 5.82 -1.22
CA TYR A 100 14.27 5.12 -1.59
C TYR A 100 15.39 6.09 -1.96
N ASP A 101 16.45 6.13 -1.15
CA ASP A 101 17.65 6.94 -1.41
C ASP A 101 17.30 8.40 -1.75
N ALA A 102 16.37 8.99 -0.99
CA ALA A 102 15.79 10.29 -1.26
C ALA A 102 15.85 11.20 -0.02
N ASP A 103 16.40 12.41 -0.19
CA ASP A 103 16.53 13.40 0.89
C ASP A 103 15.23 14.17 1.15
N ILE A 104 14.37 14.33 0.13
CA ILE A 104 13.16 15.16 0.20
C ILE A 104 11.94 14.32 0.57
N ILE A 105 11.61 13.32 -0.26
CA ILE A 105 10.50 12.41 0.01
C ILE A 105 11.03 11.23 0.80
N THR A 106 11.30 11.46 2.08
CA THR A 106 11.71 10.42 3.02
C THR A 106 10.56 9.45 3.29
N LEU A 107 10.86 8.24 3.78
CA LEU A 107 9.82 7.30 4.20
C LEU A 107 8.93 7.90 5.31
N GLU A 108 9.49 8.67 6.23
CA GLU A 108 8.74 9.35 7.29
C GLU A 108 7.70 10.33 6.74
N LEU A 109 8.08 11.13 5.73
CA LEU A 109 7.16 12.01 5.05
C LEU A 109 6.08 11.21 4.31
N ALA A 110 6.45 10.16 3.58
CA ALA A 110 5.50 9.30 2.88
C ALA A 110 4.48 8.65 3.85
N LYS A 111 4.93 8.16 5.02
CA LYS A 111 4.05 7.67 6.08
C LYS A 111 3.10 8.75 6.59
N SER A 112 3.59 9.96 6.82
CA SER A 112 2.77 11.09 7.30
C SER A 112 1.66 11.43 6.30
N VAL A 113 1.99 11.42 5.01
CA VAL A 113 1.03 11.60 3.91
C VAL A 113 -0.01 10.47 3.91
N VAL A 114 0.43 9.21 3.95
CA VAL A 114 -0.46 8.04 4.06
C VAL A 114 -1.44 8.18 5.22
N VAL A 115 -0.95 8.48 6.42
CA VAL A 115 -1.75 8.64 7.64
C VAL A 115 -2.80 9.74 7.48
N GLY A 116 -2.41 10.88 6.87
CA GLY A 116 -3.34 11.97 6.58
C GLY A 116 -4.51 11.55 5.70
N PHE A 117 -4.25 10.75 4.66
CA PHE A 117 -5.29 10.23 3.76
C PHE A 117 -6.14 9.14 4.40
N LEU A 118 -5.56 8.24 5.19
CA LEU A 118 -6.31 7.22 5.93
C LEU A 118 -7.33 7.84 6.91
N ARG A 119 -6.92 8.90 7.63
CA ARG A 119 -7.79 9.68 8.52
C ARG A 119 -8.89 10.46 7.78
N LYS A 120 -8.78 10.62 6.46
CA LYS A 120 -9.84 11.17 5.59
C LYS A 120 -10.75 10.08 5.02
N GLY A 121 -10.52 8.81 5.34
CA GLY A 121 -11.32 7.69 4.86
C GLY A 121 -10.81 7.01 3.60
N TYR A 122 -9.62 7.36 3.10
CA TYR A 122 -9.05 6.70 1.92
C TYR A 122 -8.71 5.23 2.24
N ARG A 123 -8.77 4.37 1.23
CA ARG A 123 -8.48 2.93 1.32
C ARG A 123 -7.66 2.48 0.12
N GLY A 124 -7.00 1.33 0.24
CA GLY A 124 -6.17 0.80 -0.83
C GLY A 124 -5.13 -0.19 -0.32
N GLY A 125 -4.02 -0.31 -1.06
CA GLY A 125 -2.95 -1.24 -0.73
C GLY A 125 -1.60 -0.54 -0.73
N LEU A 126 -0.82 -0.76 0.34
CA LEU A 126 0.52 -0.21 0.51
C LEU A 126 1.52 -1.32 0.83
N TYR A 127 2.75 -1.15 0.36
CA TYR A 127 3.85 -2.08 0.53
C TYR A 127 5.06 -1.30 1.02
N PHE A 128 5.46 -1.56 2.25
CA PHE A 128 6.65 -0.97 2.87
C PHE A 128 7.79 -1.98 2.80
N TYR A 129 8.96 -1.54 2.37
CA TYR A 129 10.12 -2.40 2.18
C TYR A 129 11.26 -1.93 3.06
N LYS A 130 11.86 -2.87 3.80
CA LYS A 130 13.02 -2.59 4.64
C LYS A 130 14.21 -2.14 3.80
N ASP A 131 14.50 -2.88 2.73
CA ASP A 131 15.63 -2.65 1.83
C ASP A 131 15.49 -3.52 0.56
N CYS A 132 16.46 -3.47 -0.36
CA CYS A 132 16.67 -4.48 -1.39
C CYS A 132 18.10 -5.01 -1.41
N TYR A 133 18.24 -6.29 -1.69
CA TYR A 133 19.52 -6.93 -1.98
C TYR A 133 19.88 -6.72 -3.47
N ASP A 134 21.14 -6.40 -3.77
CA ASP A 134 21.65 -6.17 -5.13
C ASP A 134 20.82 -5.21 -6.01
N ASN A 135 20.22 -4.18 -5.40
CA ASN A 135 19.30 -3.24 -6.06
C ASN A 135 18.07 -3.89 -6.73
N ARG A 136 17.69 -5.10 -6.30
CA ARG A 136 16.51 -5.82 -6.81
C ARG A 136 15.35 -5.67 -5.86
N LYS A 137 14.33 -4.92 -6.29
CA LYS A 137 13.09 -4.63 -5.54
C LYS A 137 12.42 -5.86 -4.90
N HIS A 138 12.50 -7.01 -5.56
CA HIS A 138 11.86 -8.25 -5.11
C HIS A 138 12.71 -9.08 -4.13
N ASP A 139 14.00 -8.75 -4.00
CA ASP A 139 14.93 -9.44 -3.11
C ASP A 139 15.05 -8.65 -1.80
N ASN A 140 13.96 -8.61 -1.02
CA ASN A 140 13.87 -7.75 0.15
C ASN A 140 14.09 -8.55 1.47
N PRO A 141 14.84 -8.02 2.44
CA PRO A 141 15.03 -8.68 3.75
C PRO A 141 13.74 -8.76 4.55
N ALA A 142 12.93 -7.70 4.55
CA ALA A 142 11.63 -7.67 5.20
C ALA A 142 10.68 -6.72 4.48
N TYR A 143 9.38 -7.01 4.48
CA TYR A 143 8.35 -6.09 4.00
C TYR A 143 7.08 -6.18 4.84
N CYS A 144 6.28 -5.12 4.78
CA CYS A 144 4.95 -5.01 5.35
C CYS A 144 3.97 -4.61 4.23
N LYS A 145 3.04 -5.49 3.90
CA LYS A 145 1.95 -5.24 2.95
C LYS A 145 0.69 -4.97 3.76
N ILE A 146 0.08 -3.81 3.58
CA ILE A 146 -1.15 -3.41 4.25
C ILE A 146 -2.22 -3.21 3.19
N ILE A 147 -3.33 -3.94 3.30
CA ILE A 147 -4.49 -3.81 2.44
C ILE A 147 -5.66 -3.34 3.31
N PHE A 148 -6.13 -2.12 3.09
CA PHE A 148 -7.14 -1.45 3.94
C PHE A 148 -8.59 -1.75 3.54
N GLN A 149 -8.80 -2.55 2.51
CA GLN A 149 -10.12 -2.98 2.06
C GLN A 149 -10.11 -4.47 1.71
N PRO A 150 -11.27 -5.16 1.77
CA PRO A 150 -11.37 -6.49 1.22
C PRO A 150 -10.91 -6.50 -0.24
N TRP A 151 -10.17 -7.54 -0.63
CA TRP A 151 -9.60 -7.63 -1.97
C TRP A 151 -9.68 -9.07 -2.49
N GLN A 152 -9.61 -9.23 -3.80
CA GLN A 152 -9.45 -10.54 -4.43
C GLN A 152 -7.98 -10.74 -4.75
N GLY A 153 -7.39 -11.78 -4.18
CA GLY A 153 -6.02 -12.17 -4.49
C GLY A 153 -5.85 -12.50 -5.96
N ALA A 154 -4.72 -12.10 -6.54
CA ALA A 154 -4.38 -12.50 -7.91
C ALA A 154 -4.26 -14.04 -7.98
N PRO A 155 -4.82 -14.70 -9.01
CA PRO A 155 -4.76 -16.16 -9.15
C PRO A 155 -3.34 -16.75 -9.12
N ILE A 156 -2.36 -15.94 -9.53
CA ILE A 156 -0.95 -16.29 -9.62
C ILE A 156 -0.29 -16.38 -8.22
N CYS A 157 -0.84 -15.66 -7.23
CA CYS A 157 -0.41 -15.75 -5.83
C CYS A 157 -1.19 -16.85 -5.12
N GLN A 158 -0.79 -18.11 -5.31
CA GLN A 158 -1.48 -19.29 -4.75
C GLN A 158 -1.69 -19.21 -3.22
N GLU A 159 -0.80 -18.53 -2.51
CA GLU A 159 -0.87 -18.30 -1.06
C GLU A 159 -2.10 -17.44 -0.63
N GLU A 160 -2.71 -16.68 -1.56
CA GLU A 160 -3.70 -15.64 -1.21
C GLU A 160 -4.91 -15.59 -2.15
N ALA A 161 -5.14 -16.64 -2.95
CA ALA A 161 -6.21 -16.66 -3.93
C ALA A 161 -7.62 -16.54 -3.28
N GLY A 162 -8.53 -15.86 -3.98
CA GLY A 162 -9.91 -15.65 -3.52
C GLY A 162 -10.11 -14.37 -2.70
N ALA A 163 -11.30 -14.26 -2.07
CA ALA A 163 -11.66 -13.11 -1.25
C ALA A 163 -10.87 -13.10 0.06
N GLN A 164 -10.23 -11.98 0.36
CA GLN A 164 -9.39 -11.79 1.54
C GLN A 164 -9.86 -10.54 2.29
N PRO A 165 -9.81 -10.54 3.63
CA PRO A 165 -10.15 -9.36 4.43
C PRO A 165 -9.10 -8.26 4.26
N SER A 166 -9.44 -7.06 4.75
CA SER A 166 -8.44 -6.03 5.06
C SER A 166 -7.41 -6.59 6.04
N ARG A 167 -6.13 -6.36 5.80
CA ARG A 167 -5.07 -7.08 6.53
C ARG A 167 -3.70 -6.42 6.49
N VAL A 168 -2.87 -6.82 7.44
CA VAL A 168 -1.41 -6.66 7.42
C VAL A 168 -0.77 -8.01 7.12
N LYS A 169 0.07 -8.10 6.09
CA LYS A 169 1.00 -9.20 5.85
C LYS A 169 2.42 -8.72 6.17
N LEU A 170 3.11 -9.43 7.04
CA LEU A 170 4.51 -9.19 7.38
C LEU A 170 5.33 -10.38 6.89
N ARG A 171 6.46 -10.13 6.24
CA ARG A 171 7.38 -11.17 5.77
C ARG A 171 8.82 -10.78 6.05
N TRP A 172 9.65 -11.77 6.37
CA TRP A 172 11.10 -11.63 6.43
C TRP A 172 11.79 -12.86 5.82
N GLU A 173 12.97 -12.63 5.24
CA GLU A 173 13.74 -13.65 4.53
C GLU A 173 15.23 -13.61 4.90
N SER A 174 15.70 -14.64 5.60
CA SER A 174 17.11 -14.70 6.02
C SER A 174 18.10 -14.76 4.87
N ARG A 175 17.68 -15.27 3.69
CA ARG A 175 18.56 -15.33 2.51
C ARG A 175 18.96 -13.95 1.98
N TYR A 176 18.19 -12.91 2.31
CA TYR A 176 18.48 -11.51 1.99
C TYR A 176 18.88 -10.72 3.24
N GLY A 177 19.25 -11.40 4.34
CA GLY A 177 19.65 -10.77 5.59
C GLY A 177 18.50 -10.36 6.52
N GLY A 178 17.26 -10.74 6.20
CA GLY A 178 16.08 -10.45 7.00
C GLY A 178 15.94 -11.29 8.27
N LYS A 179 15.42 -10.68 9.33
CA LYS A 179 15.18 -11.33 10.62
C LYS A 179 13.79 -10.99 11.17
N GLU A 180 13.31 -11.75 12.15
CA GLU A 180 11.99 -11.50 12.74
C GLU A 180 11.96 -10.15 13.50
N GLU A 181 13.10 -9.73 14.07
CA GLU A 181 13.24 -8.45 14.76
C GLU A 181 12.94 -7.25 13.87
N ASP A 182 13.14 -7.40 12.54
CA ASP A 182 12.86 -6.35 11.57
C ASP A 182 11.38 -5.96 11.53
N ILE A 183 10.48 -6.93 11.77
CA ILE A 183 9.03 -6.71 11.77
C ILE A 183 8.45 -6.56 13.18
N ALA A 184 9.25 -6.79 14.23
CA ALA A 184 8.80 -6.81 15.62
C ALA A 184 8.06 -5.52 16.05
N PRO A 185 8.47 -4.30 15.66
CA PRO A 185 7.71 -3.08 15.98
C PRO A 185 6.27 -3.11 15.47
N ILE A 186 6.05 -3.63 14.27
CA ILE A 186 4.73 -3.72 13.65
C ILE A 186 3.90 -4.81 14.32
N VAL A 187 4.52 -5.97 14.60
CA VAL A 187 3.87 -7.07 15.34
C VAL A 187 3.41 -6.60 16.72
N ALA A 188 4.23 -5.85 17.44
CA ALA A 188 3.90 -5.33 18.77
C ALA A 188 2.68 -4.40 18.72
N VAL A 189 2.60 -3.51 17.73
CA VAL A 189 1.45 -2.62 17.54
C VAL A 189 0.19 -3.41 17.19
N CYS A 190 0.25 -4.35 16.24
CA CYS A 190 -0.88 -5.22 15.90
C CYS A 190 -1.43 -5.97 17.12
N ARG A 191 -0.54 -6.51 17.98
CA ARG A 191 -0.95 -7.17 19.23
C ARG A 191 -1.57 -6.20 20.23
N SER A 192 -0.99 -5.01 20.39
CA SER A 192 -1.52 -3.98 21.30
C SER A 192 -2.91 -3.46 20.89
N LEU A 193 -3.20 -3.51 19.59
CA LEU A 193 -4.50 -3.16 19.00
C LEU A 193 -5.51 -4.31 19.07
N GLY A 194 -5.11 -5.48 19.58
CA GLY A 194 -5.99 -6.64 19.67
C GLY A 194 -6.33 -7.26 18.31
N LEU A 195 -5.50 -7.07 17.28
CA LEU A 195 -5.78 -7.60 15.94
C LEU A 195 -5.67 -9.13 15.92
N SER A 196 -6.65 -9.76 15.29
CA SER A 196 -6.70 -11.21 15.14
C SER A 196 -5.61 -11.68 14.16
N LYS A 197 -4.75 -12.57 14.63
CA LYS A 197 -3.81 -13.30 13.76
C LYS A 197 -4.58 -14.41 13.03
N TYR A 198 -4.31 -14.61 11.74
CA TYR A 198 -4.88 -15.72 10.98
C TYR A 198 -3.87 -16.34 10.02
N THR A 199 -4.22 -17.48 9.44
CA THR A 199 -3.48 -18.11 8.34
C THR A 199 -4.33 -17.98 7.09
N PRO A 200 -3.81 -17.46 5.96
CA PRO A 200 -4.58 -17.37 4.72
C PRO A 200 -5.04 -18.76 4.27
N THR A 201 -6.27 -18.86 3.79
CA THR A 201 -6.74 -20.07 3.11
C THR A 201 -6.03 -20.16 1.75
N PRO A 202 -5.29 -21.25 1.46
CA PRO A 202 -4.74 -21.46 0.13
C PRO A 202 -5.87 -21.50 -0.90
N GLY A 203 -5.69 -20.85 -2.05
CA GLY A 203 -6.67 -20.97 -3.12
C GLY A 203 -6.75 -22.40 -3.66
N PRO A 204 -7.87 -22.79 -4.31
CA PRO A 204 -7.90 -24.02 -5.08
C PRO A 204 -6.76 -23.99 -6.12
N LEU A 205 -6.01 -25.09 -6.22
CA LEU A 205 -4.98 -25.25 -7.25
C LEU A 205 -5.61 -24.92 -8.60
N ALA A 206 -4.97 -24.03 -9.36
CA ALA A 206 -5.34 -23.84 -10.76
C ALA A 206 -5.31 -25.23 -11.43
N PRO A 207 -6.35 -25.63 -12.18
CA PRO A 207 -6.31 -26.88 -12.92
C PRO A 207 -5.05 -26.88 -13.80
N PRO A 208 -4.37 -28.03 -13.95
CA PRO A 208 -3.18 -28.11 -14.79
C PRO A 208 -3.52 -27.53 -16.16
N GLN A 209 -2.71 -26.56 -16.61
CA GLN A 209 -2.81 -26.06 -17.96
C GLN A 209 -2.55 -27.26 -18.87
N LEU A 210 -3.59 -27.68 -19.60
CA LEU A 210 -3.44 -28.60 -20.70
C LEU A 210 -2.72 -27.79 -21.79
N ASP A 211 -1.47 -28.15 -22.06
CA ASP A 211 -0.77 -27.66 -23.24
C ASP A 211 -1.58 -28.08 -24.48
N ILE A 212 -2.13 -27.10 -25.22
CA ILE A 212 -2.74 -27.27 -26.55
C ILE A 212 -1.81 -26.62 -27.56
#